data_AF-A0A4R0VKJ8-F1
#
_entry.id   AF-A0A4R0VKJ8-F1
#
_cell.length_a   1.000
_cell.length_b   1.000
_cell.length_c   1.000
_cell.angle_alpha   90.00
_cell.angle_beta   90.00
_cell.angle_gamma   90.00
#
_symmetry.space_group_name_H-M   'P 1'
#
loop_
_entity.id
_entity.type
_entity.pdbx_description
1 polymer ?
#
loop_
_entity_poly.entity_id
_entity_poly.type
_entity_poly.pdbx_seq_one_letter_code
_entity_poly.pdbx_strand_id
1 'polypeptide(L)'
;MNFNEALQVLRRINVHHGNAPISDAQAQCFYEELARSVSFDEANAAVREFYALHPHGEWMTVGDINLAVRRKRRQSMPSEATITRLMEENQISDPDEMWQFRRSLLKSLGRGRPATQAVQRALELSRHPMLGGPRDGATKSLPQTRPGGNPNPRDPAPVATVVQSIIGGLSARPHRAE
;
A
#
# COMPACT_ATOMS: atom_id res chain seq x y z
N MET A 1 0.00 -8.93 9.80
CA MET A 1 -1.05 -9.63 10.56
C MET A 1 -0.42 -10.26 11.79
N ASN A 2 -1.10 -10.26 12.94
CA ASN A 2 -0.65 -10.99 14.13
C ASN A 2 -1.17 -12.45 14.13
N PHE A 3 -0.69 -13.28 15.07
CA PHE A 3 -1.06 -14.70 15.14
C PHE A 3 -2.57 -14.92 15.34
N ASN A 4 -3.20 -14.16 16.24
CA ASN A 4 -4.63 -14.30 16.52
C ASN A 4 -5.50 -13.96 15.30
N GLU A 5 -5.13 -12.93 14.55
CA GLU A 5 -5.77 -12.57 13.29
C GLU A 5 -5.60 -13.69 12.24
N ALA A 6 -4.39 -14.25 12.10
CA ALA A 6 -4.15 -15.35 11.17
C ALA A 6 -4.96 -16.60 11.54
N LEU A 7 -5.05 -16.93 12.83
CA LEU A 7 -5.88 -18.02 13.32
C LEU A 7 -7.37 -17.78 13.04
N GLN A 8 -7.85 -16.54 13.11
CA GLN A 8 -9.23 -16.20 12.71
C GLN A 8 -9.47 -16.44 11.21
N VAL A 9 -8.50 -16.10 10.36
CA VAL A 9 -8.58 -16.40 8.92
C VAL A 9 -8.63 -17.92 8.68
N LEU A 10 -7.77 -18.69 9.35
CA LEU A 10 -7.75 -20.15 9.24
C LEU A 10 -9.07 -20.76 9.72
N ARG A 11 -9.63 -20.28 10.83
CA ARG A 11 -10.97 -20.71 11.31
C ARG A 11 -12.05 -20.45 10.26
N ARG A 12 -12.01 -19.28 9.62
CA ARG A 12 -12.97 -18.95 8.56
C ARG A 12 -12.87 -19.90 7.37
N ILE A 13 -11.65 -20.24 6.95
CA ILE A 13 -11.42 -21.29 5.94
C ILE A 13 -12.03 -22.60 6.41
N ASN A 14 -11.75 -23.00 7.64
CA ASN A 14 -12.16 -24.28 8.19
C ASN A 14 -13.68 -24.45 8.34
N VAL A 15 -14.43 -23.36 8.53
CA VAL A 15 -15.91 -23.36 8.52
C VAL A 15 -16.47 -23.89 7.21
N HIS A 16 -15.79 -23.67 6.08
CA HIS A 16 -16.20 -24.21 4.79
C HIS A 16 -16.00 -25.74 4.67
N HIS A 17 -15.24 -26.35 5.59
CA HIS A 17 -14.80 -27.75 5.52
C HIS A 17 -15.19 -28.57 6.75
N GLY A 18 -16.32 -28.22 7.39
CA GLY A 18 -16.87 -28.98 8.52
C GLY A 18 -16.28 -28.62 9.89
N ASN A 19 -15.47 -27.56 9.97
CA ASN A 19 -15.02 -26.94 11.23
C ASN A 19 -14.33 -27.92 12.20
N ALA A 20 -13.47 -28.80 11.66
CA ALA A 20 -12.68 -29.74 12.47
C ALA A 20 -11.75 -29.00 13.45
N PRO A 21 -11.38 -29.57 14.62
CA PRO A 21 -10.43 -28.93 15.53
C PRO A 21 -9.10 -28.59 14.82
N ILE A 22 -8.68 -27.32 14.95
CA ILE A 22 -7.39 -26.84 14.42
C ILE A 22 -6.31 -27.15 15.45
N SER A 23 -5.24 -27.83 15.04
CA SER A 23 -4.08 -28.07 15.91
C SER A 23 -3.15 -26.86 15.98
N ASP A 24 -2.36 -26.78 17.05
CA ASP A 24 -1.37 -25.71 17.22
C ASP A 24 -0.33 -25.71 16.09
N ALA A 25 0.07 -26.90 15.63
CA ALA A 25 0.99 -27.05 14.51
C ALA A 25 0.41 -26.49 13.21
N GLN A 26 -0.88 -26.77 12.91
CA GLN A 26 -1.56 -26.20 11.75
C GLN A 26 -1.66 -24.68 11.82
N ALA A 27 -2.01 -24.14 13.00
CA ALA A 27 -2.09 -22.70 13.21
C ALA A 27 -0.73 -22.02 13.02
N GLN A 28 0.34 -22.64 13.54
CA GLN A 28 1.70 -22.12 13.42
C GLN A 28 2.19 -22.13 11.96
N CYS A 29 2.06 -23.25 11.25
CA CYS A 29 2.43 -23.34 9.84
C CYS A 29 1.66 -22.31 8.99
N PHE A 30 0.35 -22.18 9.22
CA PHE A 30 -0.47 -21.19 8.52
C PHE A 30 0.04 -19.76 8.75
N TYR A 31 0.36 -19.41 9.99
CA TYR A 31 0.87 -18.08 10.35
C TYR A 31 2.24 -17.79 9.74
N GLU A 32 3.14 -18.78 9.72
CA GLU A 32 4.50 -18.63 9.21
C GLU A 32 4.55 -18.51 7.68
N GLU A 33 3.71 -19.25 6.97
CA GLU A 33 3.65 -19.22 5.51
C GLU A 33 2.91 -17.99 4.96
N LEU A 34 2.03 -17.38 5.76
CA LEU A 34 1.30 -16.19 5.35
C LEU A 34 2.29 -15.03 5.15
N ALA A 35 2.22 -14.37 3.99
CA ALA A 35 3.17 -13.30 3.70
C ALA A 35 3.00 -12.16 4.71
N ARG A 36 4.10 -11.73 5.37
CA ARG A 36 4.08 -10.72 6.46
C ARG A 36 3.41 -9.40 6.10
N SER A 37 3.36 -9.06 4.81
CA SER A 37 2.71 -7.84 4.32
C SER A 37 1.19 -7.95 4.19
N VAL A 38 0.61 -9.14 4.28
CA VAL A 38 -0.84 -9.35 4.17
C VAL A 38 -1.52 -8.82 5.43
N SER A 39 -2.52 -7.97 5.23
CA SER A 39 -3.39 -7.45 6.29
C SER A 39 -4.59 -8.38 6.54
N PHE A 40 -5.22 -8.23 7.71
CA PHE A 40 -6.37 -9.06 8.09
C PHE A 40 -7.55 -8.89 7.12
N ASP A 41 -7.81 -7.66 6.69
CA ASP A 41 -8.88 -7.35 5.76
C ASP A 41 -8.63 -7.95 4.36
N GLU A 42 -7.39 -7.88 3.88
CA GLU A 42 -7.00 -8.46 2.60
C GLU A 42 -7.16 -9.99 2.60
N ALA A 43 -6.74 -10.66 3.66
CA ALA A 43 -6.90 -12.11 3.78
C ALA A 43 -8.38 -12.50 3.84
N ASN A 44 -9.21 -11.80 4.63
CA ASN A 44 -10.65 -12.06 4.70
C ASN A 44 -11.35 -11.80 3.36
N ALA A 45 -10.94 -10.76 2.63
CA ALA A 45 -11.44 -10.49 1.29
C ALA A 45 -11.08 -11.63 0.32
N ALA A 46 -9.83 -12.12 0.38
CA ALA A 46 -9.38 -13.26 -0.42
C ALA A 46 -10.18 -14.54 -0.12
N VAL A 47 -10.44 -14.86 1.16
CA VAL A 47 -11.25 -16.01 1.56
C VAL A 47 -12.67 -15.91 1.00
N ARG A 48 -13.31 -14.74 1.14
CA ARG A 48 -14.66 -14.51 0.62
C ARG A 48 -14.73 -14.62 -0.90
N GLU A 49 -13.78 -14.03 -1.61
CA GLU A 49 -13.71 -14.11 -3.08
C GLU A 49 -13.42 -15.53 -3.57
N PHE A 50 -12.54 -16.27 -2.87
CA PHE A 50 -12.21 -17.64 -3.22
C PHE A 50 -13.43 -18.56 -3.16
N TYR A 51 -14.13 -18.60 -2.02
CA TYR A 51 -15.30 -19.48 -1.86
C TYR A 51 -16.55 -19.01 -2.62
N ALA A 52 -16.60 -17.75 -3.05
CA ALA A 52 -17.63 -17.30 -3.99
C ALA A 52 -17.43 -17.88 -5.40
N LEU A 53 -16.20 -18.21 -5.78
CA LEU A 53 -15.84 -18.74 -7.10
C LEU A 53 -15.64 -20.26 -7.13
N HIS A 54 -15.46 -20.88 -5.96
CA HIS A 54 -15.19 -22.32 -5.78
C HIS A 54 -16.23 -22.95 -4.84
N PRO A 55 -17.47 -23.19 -5.31
CA PRO A 55 -18.54 -23.70 -4.48
C PRO A 55 -18.47 -25.22 -4.23
N HIS A 56 -17.52 -25.94 -4.85
CA HIS A 56 -17.50 -27.40 -4.91
C HIS A 56 -16.57 -28.06 -3.89
N GLY A 57 -16.21 -27.33 -2.83
CA GLY A 57 -15.44 -27.89 -1.72
C GLY A 57 -13.92 -27.85 -1.94
N GLU A 58 -13.43 -27.02 -2.86
CA GLU A 58 -12.01 -26.77 -3.00
C GLU A 58 -11.44 -26.14 -1.73
N TRP A 59 -10.27 -26.62 -1.30
CA TRP A 59 -9.64 -26.11 -0.09
C TRP A 59 -8.75 -24.91 -0.43
N MET A 60 -9.00 -23.78 0.20
CA MET A 60 -8.13 -22.62 0.07
C MET A 60 -6.83 -22.82 0.86
N THR A 61 -5.68 -22.67 0.20
CA THR A 61 -4.36 -22.71 0.84
C THR A 61 -3.86 -21.31 1.23
N VAL A 62 -2.81 -21.24 2.06
CA VAL A 62 -2.08 -19.98 2.30
C VAL A 62 -1.52 -19.39 1.00
N GLY A 63 -1.05 -20.25 0.08
CA GLY A 63 -0.55 -19.83 -1.23
C GLY A 63 -1.61 -19.06 -2.02
N ASP A 64 -2.86 -19.51 -1.97
CA ASP A 64 -3.98 -18.86 -2.65
C ASP A 64 -4.29 -17.49 -2.06
N ILE A 65 -4.21 -17.34 -0.73
CA ILE A 65 -4.38 -16.04 -0.06
C ILE A 65 -3.29 -15.07 -0.56
N ASN A 66 -2.03 -15.49 -0.48
CA ASN A 66 -0.88 -14.67 -0.88
C ASN A 66 -0.98 -14.26 -2.37
N LEU A 67 -1.42 -15.18 -3.23
CA LEU A 67 -1.60 -14.94 -4.66
C LEU A 67 -2.77 -14.00 -4.94
N ALA A 68 -3.93 -14.21 -4.30
CA ALA A 68 -5.12 -13.37 -4.46
C ALA A 68 -4.84 -11.93 -4.04
N VAL A 69 -4.21 -11.74 -2.87
CA VAL A 69 -3.82 -10.40 -2.39
C VAL A 69 -2.83 -9.74 -3.35
N ARG A 70 -1.82 -10.48 -3.82
CA ARG A 70 -0.85 -9.95 -4.80
C ARG A 70 -1.51 -9.55 -6.12
N ARG A 71 -2.47 -10.33 -6.62
CA ARG A 71 -3.23 -10.02 -7.84
C ARG A 71 -4.07 -8.77 -7.65
N LYS A 72 -4.81 -8.68 -6.54
CA LYS A 72 -5.65 -7.53 -6.22
C LYS A 72 -4.85 -6.24 -6.10
N ARG A 73 -3.71 -6.27 -5.38
CA ARG A 73 -2.80 -5.11 -5.28
C ARG A 73 -2.30 -4.67 -6.65
N ARG A 74 -1.96 -5.60 -7.54
CA ARG A 74 -1.51 -5.30 -8.90
C ARG A 74 -2.62 -4.64 -9.73
N GLN A 75 -3.85 -5.11 -9.60
CA GLN A 75 -5.02 -4.53 -10.29
C GLN A 75 -5.33 -3.12 -9.80
N SER A 76 -5.09 -2.83 -8.51
CA SER A 76 -5.28 -1.51 -7.92
C SER A 76 -4.12 -0.53 -8.15
N MET A 77 -3.10 -0.89 -8.93
CA MET A 77 -1.97 0.01 -9.18
C MET A 77 -2.41 1.17 -10.09
N PRO A 78 -2.09 2.43 -9.73
CA PRO A 78 -2.41 3.58 -10.55
C PRO A 78 -1.62 3.54 -11.86
N SER A 79 -2.25 4.00 -12.95
CA SER A 79 -1.57 4.18 -14.24
C SER A 79 -0.56 5.32 -14.18
N GLU A 80 0.38 5.35 -15.13
CA GLU A 80 1.34 6.45 -15.28
C GLU A 80 0.66 7.82 -15.34
N ALA A 81 -0.39 7.94 -16.17
CA ALA A 81 -1.16 9.18 -16.27
C ALA A 81 -1.79 9.60 -14.93
N THR A 82 -2.24 8.64 -14.12
CA THR A 82 -2.79 8.91 -12.78
C THR A 82 -1.69 9.41 -11.85
N ILE A 83 -0.49 8.82 -11.91
CA ILE A 83 0.66 9.24 -11.11
C ILE A 83 1.11 10.65 -11.51
N THR A 84 1.19 10.95 -12.80
CA THR A 84 1.51 12.28 -13.31
C THR A 84 0.51 13.32 -12.82
N ARG A 85 -0.79 13.03 -12.93
CA ARG A 85 -1.84 13.91 -12.42
C ARG A 85 -1.71 14.16 -10.91
N LEU A 86 -1.40 13.12 -10.12
CA LEU A 86 -1.15 13.28 -8.68
C LEU A 86 0.06 14.18 -8.40
N MET A 87 1.11 14.12 -9.21
CA MET A 87 2.27 15.02 -9.08
C MET A 87 1.88 16.47 -9.38
N GLU A 88 1.15 16.69 -10.48
CA GLU A 88 0.66 18.01 -10.87
C GLU A 88 -0.25 18.62 -9.80
N GLU A 89 -1.21 17.85 -9.29
CA GLU A 89 -2.14 18.28 -8.22
C GLU A 89 -1.40 18.62 -6.91
N ASN A 90 -0.26 17.99 -6.64
CA ASN A 90 0.57 18.24 -5.46
C ASN A 90 1.76 19.19 -5.72
N GLN A 91 1.79 19.84 -6.89
CA GLN A 91 2.81 20.81 -7.32
C GLN A 91 4.24 20.25 -7.28
N ILE A 92 4.39 18.93 -7.50
CA ILE A 92 5.71 18.27 -7.55
C ILE A 92 6.28 18.47 -8.95
N SER A 93 7.26 19.36 -9.07
CA SER A 93 7.86 19.75 -10.35
C SER A 93 9.35 19.43 -10.45
N ASP A 94 10.01 19.25 -9.31
CA ASP A 94 11.43 18.89 -9.27
C ASP A 94 11.64 17.43 -9.69
N PRO A 95 12.58 17.13 -10.62
CA PRO A 95 12.81 15.77 -11.10
C PRO A 95 13.16 14.74 -10.02
N ASP A 96 13.93 15.12 -9.00
CA ASP A 96 14.32 14.22 -7.91
C ASP A 96 13.11 13.95 -7.00
N GLU A 97 12.31 14.98 -6.69
CA GLU A 97 11.06 14.82 -5.95
C GLU A 97 10.05 13.94 -6.70
N MET A 98 9.90 14.13 -8.02
CA MET A 98 9.02 13.32 -8.86
C MET A 98 9.44 11.84 -8.82
N TRP A 99 10.72 11.55 -8.99
CA TRP A 99 11.23 10.18 -8.92
C TRP A 99 10.97 9.56 -7.55
N GLN A 100 11.26 10.30 -6.48
CA GLN A 100 11.12 9.84 -5.11
C GLN A 100 9.65 9.63 -4.71
N PHE A 101 8.76 10.53 -5.13
CA PHE A 101 7.32 10.41 -4.96
C PHE A 101 6.81 9.14 -5.63
N ARG A 102 7.10 8.95 -6.93
CA ARG A 102 6.65 7.77 -7.69
C ARG A 102 7.14 6.48 -7.05
N ARG A 103 8.43 6.39 -6.72
CA ARG A 103 9.02 5.20 -6.10
C ARG A 103 8.35 4.89 -4.76
N SER A 104 8.13 5.91 -3.93
CA SER A 104 7.55 5.75 -2.59
C SER A 104 6.07 5.37 -2.65
N LEU A 105 5.31 5.96 -3.58
CA LEU A 105 3.90 5.65 -3.82
C LEU A 105 3.74 4.18 -4.25
N LEU A 106 4.43 3.78 -5.32
CA LEU A 106 4.32 2.41 -5.87
C LEU A 106 4.77 1.36 -4.84
N LYS A 107 5.83 1.64 -4.07
CA LYS A 107 6.28 0.75 -2.99
C LYS A 107 5.25 0.63 -1.86
N SER A 108 4.59 1.73 -1.50
CA SER A 108 3.57 1.74 -0.43
C SER A 108 2.31 0.98 -0.85
N LEU A 109 1.85 1.20 -2.08
CA LEU A 109 0.71 0.49 -2.65
C LEU A 109 0.99 -1.00 -2.83
N GLY A 110 2.19 -1.37 -3.31
CA GLY A 110 2.59 -2.78 -3.42
C GLY A 110 2.63 -3.53 -2.09
N ARG A 111 2.76 -2.81 -0.97
CA ARG A 111 2.67 -3.34 0.39
C ARG A 111 1.26 -3.37 0.96
N GLY A 112 0.24 -2.99 0.18
CA GLY A 112 -1.16 -2.97 0.60
C GLY A 112 -1.53 -1.77 1.47
N ARG A 113 -0.68 -0.73 1.53
CA ARG A 113 -1.03 0.50 2.27
C ARG A 113 -2.21 1.18 1.56
N PRO A 114 -3.24 1.65 2.29
CA PRO A 114 -4.33 2.41 1.69
C PRO A 114 -3.80 3.58 0.87
N ALA A 115 -4.41 3.84 -0.27
CA ALA A 115 -3.85 4.77 -1.23
C ALA A 115 -3.75 6.21 -0.72
N THR A 116 -4.69 6.65 0.12
CA THR A 116 -4.60 7.92 0.87
C THR A 116 -3.29 8.03 1.65
N GLN A 117 -3.01 7.03 2.48
CA GLN A 117 -1.80 6.95 3.29
C GLN A 117 -0.55 6.73 2.45
N ALA A 118 -0.67 6.07 1.29
CA ALA A 118 0.43 5.86 0.36
C ALA A 118 0.85 7.17 -0.32
N VAL A 119 -0.12 7.98 -0.75
CA VAL A 119 0.11 9.32 -1.32
C VAL A 119 0.71 10.23 -0.26
N GLN A 120 0.11 10.32 0.93
CA GLN A 120 0.63 11.16 2.01
C GLN A 120 2.09 10.81 2.34
N ARG A 121 2.39 9.51 2.52
CA ARG A 121 3.76 9.06 2.78
C ARG A 121 4.71 9.40 1.63
N ALA A 122 4.25 9.28 0.39
CA ALA A 122 5.07 9.60 -0.77
C ALA A 122 5.41 11.10 -0.83
N LEU A 123 4.46 11.98 -0.47
CA LEU A 123 4.68 13.43 -0.36
C LEU A 123 5.67 13.79 0.75
N GLU A 124 5.52 13.16 1.92
CA GLU A 124 6.45 13.36 3.04
C GLU A 124 7.88 12.97 2.64
N LEU A 125 8.05 11.85 1.94
CA LEU A 125 9.37 11.33 1.53
C LEU A 125 9.97 12.04 0.31
N SER A 126 9.16 12.67 -0.55
CA SER A 126 9.67 13.44 -1.68
C SER A 126 10.21 14.80 -1.22
N ARG A 127 9.48 15.48 -0.31
CA ARG A 127 9.86 16.81 0.21
C ARG A 127 10.94 16.76 1.28
N HIS A 128 11.05 15.63 1.98
CA HIS A 128 12.13 15.35 2.91
C HIS A 128 12.84 14.07 2.47
N PRO A 129 13.67 14.14 1.40
CA PRO A 129 14.57 13.04 1.10
C PRO A 129 15.37 12.76 2.37
N MET A 130 15.31 11.52 2.86
CA MET A 130 16.21 11.09 3.93
C MET A 130 17.61 11.47 3.48
N LEU A 131 18.22 12.46 4.15
CA LEU A 131 19.52 13.03 3.80
C LEU A 131 20.44 11.88 3.40
N GLY A 132 20.89 11.92 2.14
CA GLY A 132 21.77 10.91 1.60
C GLY A 132 22.96 10.74 2.52
N GLY A 133 23.41 9.49 2.69
CA GLY A 133 24.78 9.22 3.13
C GLY A 133 25.76 10.05 2.29
N PRO A 134 26.96 10.36 2.81
CA PRO A 134 27.86 11.35 2.23
C PRO A 134 27.99 11.16 0.72
N ARG A 135 27.49 12.14 -0.06
CA ARG A 135 27.88 12.27 -1.45
C ARG A 135 29.33 12.71 -1.42
N ASP A 136 30.25 11.75 -1.50
CA ASP A 136 31.66 12.00 -1.80
C ASP A 136 31.80 12.53 -3.23
N GLY A 137 31.37 13.77 -3.42
CA GLY A 137 31.68 14.60 -4.57
C GLY A 137 32.89 15.46 -4.24
N ALA A 138 34.06 14.83 -4.20
CA ALA A 138 35.33 15.54 -4.10
C ALA A 138 35.61 16.30 -5.41
N THR A 139 35.06 17.51 -5.54
CA THR A 139 35.55 18.52 -6.49
C THR A 139 36.02 19.75 -5.71
N LYS A 140 37.34 19.91 -5.70
CA LYS A 140 38.13 21.03 -5.17
C LYS A 140 37.47 22.41 -5.36
N SER A 141 37.33 23.15 -4.25
CA SER A 141 37.60 24.61 -4.21
C SER A 141 37.71 25.12 -2.77
N LEU A 142 38.70 26.00 -2.54
CA LEU A 142 39.13 26.58 -1.25
C LEU A 142 38.10 27.58 -0.63
N PRO A 143 38.21 27.89 0.68
CA PRO A 143 37.16 28.56 1.44
C PRO A 143 37.24 30.09 1.40
N GLN A 144 36.08 30.77 1.28
CA GLN A 144 35.93 32.18 1.67
C GLN A 144 34.78 32.34 2.70
N THR A 145 35.20 32.77 3.89
CA THR A 145 34.56 33.59 4.94
C THR A 145 33.06 33.99 4.86
N ARG A 146 32.29 33.51 5.86
CA ARG A 146 31.24 34.10 6.77
C ARG A 146 30.57 35.48 6.45
N PRO A 147 29.49 35.89 7.18
CA PRO A 147 28.22 35.23 7.55
C PRO A 147 26.97 36.18 7.42
N GLY A 148 25.74 35.68 7.56
CA GLY A 148 24.61 36.53 8.03
C GLY A 148 23.23 36.23 7.45
N GLY A 149 22.21 36.18 8.33
CA GLY A 149 20.79 36.32 7.96
C GLY A 149 19.87 35.29 8.61
N ASN A 150 19.22 35.68 9.71
CA ASN A 150 18.18 34.93 10.44
C ASN A 150 16.77 35.13 9.77
N PRO A 151 15.65 34.56 10.26
CA PRO A 151 14.71 33.73 9.49
C PRO A 151 13.33 34.38 9.23
N ASN A 152 12.41 33.72 8.49
CA ASN A 152 10.96 33.85 8.73
C ASN A 152 10.12 32.69 8.12
N PRO A 153 8.96 32.34 8.72
CA PRO A 153 8.19 31.12 8.46
C PRO A 153 7.04 31.34 7.49
N ARG A 154 6.66 30.29 6.77
CA ARG A 154 5.34 30.18 6.13
C ARG A 154 4.84 28.76 6.29
N ASP A 155 3.86 28.60 7.16
CA ASP A 155 3.03 27.39 7.25
C ASP A 155 2.19 27.24 5.96
N PRO A 156 2.17 26.07 5.31
CA PRO A 156 1.13 25.74 4.35
C PRO A 156 -0.09 25.10 5.04
N ALA A 157 -1.27 25.57 4.61
CA ALA A 157 -2.61 25.16 5.04
C ALA A 157 -2.90 23.65 4.84
N PRO A 158 -3.90 23.08 5.56
CA PRO A 158 -4.07 21.62 5.67
C PRO A 158 -4.67 20.96 4.42
N VAL A 159 -4.07 19.83 4.05
CA VAL A 159 -4.42 18.93 2.94
C VAL A 159 -5.58 18.03 3.38
N ALA A 160 -6.83 18.47 3.20
CA ALA A 160 -7.99 17.70 3.68
C ALA A 160 -8.98 17.22 2.61
N THR A 161 -8.94 17.68 1.35
CA THR A 161 -10.17 17.59 0.54
C THR A 161 -10.20 16.63 -0.64
N VAL A 162 -9.10 16.07 -1.17
CA VAL A 162 -9.19 15.46 -2.53
C VAL A 162 -8.52 14.09 -2.67
N VAL A 163 -8.91 13.10 -1.86
CA VAL A 163 -8.49 11.70 -2.12
C VAL A 163 -9.66 10.74 -2.41
N GLN A 164 -10.91 11.13 -2.13
CA GLN A 164 -12.05 10.23 -2.32
C GLN A 164 -12.45 10.03 -3.80
N SER A 165 -12.14 10.95 -4.70
CA SER A 165 -12.72 10.94 -6.06
C SER A 165 -11.99 10.05 -7.08
N ILE A 166 -10.76 9.59 -6.81
CA ILE A 166 -9.94 8.91 -7.83
C ILE A 166 -9.93 7.39 -7.65
N ILE A 167 -10.29 6.88 -6.48
CA ILE A 167 -10.13 5.45 -6.12
C ILE A 167 -11.48 4.73 -6.05
N GLY A 168 -12.59 5.46 -6.00
CA GLY A 168 -13.96 4.92 -5.97
C GLY A 168 -14.60 4.62 -7.33
N GLY A 169 -13.90 4.83 -8.44
CA GLY A 169 -14.48 4.76 -9.80
C GLY A 169 -14.78 3.36 -10.36
N LEU A 170 -14.69 2.30 -9.55
CA LEU A 170 -15.01 0.93 -9.95
C LEU A 170 -16.04 0.32 -8.98
N SER A 171 -17.19 0.99 -8.82
CA SER A 171 -18.39 0.37 -8.28
C SER A 171 -19.47 0.39 -9.37
N ALA A 172 -19.85 -0.81 -9.78
CA ALA A 172 -20.75 -1.08 -10.88
C ALA A 172 -22.08 -0.33 -10.77
N ARG A 173 -22.48 0.33 -11.87
CA ARG A 173 -23.90 0.40 -12.26
C ARG A 173 -24.14 -0.73 -13.26
N PRO A 174 -25.28 -1.44 -13.13
CA PRO A 174 -26.28 -1.23 -14.17
C PRO A 174 -27.74 -1.18 -13.69
N HIS A 175 -28.49 -0.41 -14.48
CA HIS A 175 -29.90 -0.52 -14.87
C HIS A 175 -31.01 -0.52 -13.81
N ARG A 176 -31.61 0.67 -13.66
CA ARG A 176 -33.04 0.85 -13.41
C ARG A 176 -33.77 0.54 -14.73
N ALA A 177 -34.64 -0.47 -14.72
CA ALA A 177 -35.69 -0.63 -15.72
C ALA A 177 -37.01 -0.11 -15.12
N GLU A 178 -37.88 0.31 -16.04
CA GLU A 178 -39.12 1.08 -15.88
C GLU A 178 -40.12 0.54 -14.85
#